data_AF-A0A368T043-F1
#
_entry.id   AF-A0A368T043-F1
#
_cell.length_a   1.000
_cell.length_b   1.000
_cell.length_c   1.000
_cell.angle_alpha   90.00
_cell.angle_beta   90.00
_cell.angle_gamma   90.00
#
_symmetry.space_group_name_H-M   'P 1'
#
loop_
_entity.id
_entity.type
_entity.pdbx_description
1 polymer ?
#
loop_
_entity_poly.entity_id
_entity_poly.type
_entity_poly.pdbx_seq_one_letter_code
_entity_poly.pdbx_strand_id
1 'polypeptide(L)'
;MGVHRLRRRRPGSRLWDLGYAAHGFAPLRPGGDPVRDAARLRALADGYGLDAHQRAALPELTAEHVRGMHRLLVDGARHGRQPWARLHARGHAAYWAAAADYAAAHRGRFAAALLA
;
A
#
# COMPACT_ATOMS: atom_id res chain seq x y z
N MET A 1 4.27 11.97 -32.42
CA MET A 1 3.60 12.50 -31.21
C MET A 1 2.78 11.39 -30.58
N GLY A 2 3.31 10.73 -29.54
CA GLY A 2 2.60 9.68 -28.80
C GLY A 2 2.23 10.21 -27.42
N VAL A 3 0.94 10.37 -27.18
CA VAL A 3 0.40 10.94 -25.94
C VAL A 3 0.79 10.09 -24.72
N HIS A 4 1.64 10.65 -23.85
CA HIS A 4 1.85 10.17 -22.49
C HIS A 4 0.52 10.26 -21.73
N ARG A 5 -0.21 9.14 -21.67
CA ARG A 5 -1.33 9.01 -20.71
C ARG A 5 -0.75 9.05 -19.31
N LEU A 6 -0.88 10.21 -18.68
CA LEU A 6 -0.71 10.43 -17.25
C LEU A 6 -1.46 9.31 -16.49
N ARG A 7 -0.71 8.37 -15.91
CA ARG A 7 -1.23 7.27 -15.08
C ARG A 7 -1.93 7.85 -13.86
N ARG A 8 -3.25 8.02 -13.95
CA ARG A 8 -4.07 8.49 -12.82
C ARG A 8 -4.13 7.39 -11.76
N ARG A 9 -3.63 7.74 -10.57
CA ARG A 9 -3.71 6.98 -9.31
C ARG A 9 -5.16 7.07 -8.80
N ARG A 10 -6.03 6.15 -9.22
CA ARG A 10 -7.45 6.09 -8.83
C ARG A 10 -7.89 4.64 -8.57
N PRO A 11 -8.95 4.42 -7.78
CA PRO A 11 -9.61 3.12 -7.67
C PRO A 11 -9.89 2.51 -9.04
N GLY A 12 -9.53 1.24 -9.25
CA GLY A 12 -9.69 0.51 -10.52
C GLY A 12 -8.55 0.65 -11.55
N SER A 13 -7.42 1.27 -11.18
CA SER A 13 -6.21 1.25 -12.00
C SER A 13 -5.31 0.05 -11.64
N ARG A 14 -4.53 -0.49 -12.60
CA ARG A 14 -3.57 -1.60 -12.34
C ARG A 14 -2.64 -1.35 -11.14
N LEU A 15 -2.27 -0.09 -10.90
CA LEU A 15 -1.44 0.32 -9.77
C LEU A 15 -2.21 0.35 -8.44
N TRP A 16 -3.52 0.64 -8.48
CA TRP A 16 -4.40 0.53 -7.33
C TRP A 16 -4.64 -0.93 -6.93
N ASP A 17 -4.85 -1.81 -7.91
CA ASP A 17 -5.02 -3.25 -7.68
C ASP A 17 -3.73 -3.88 -7.13
N LEU A 18 -2.56 -3.41 -7.56
CA LEU A 18 -1.27 -3.81 -6.99
C LEU A 18 -1.08 -3.33 -5.55
N GLY A 19 -1.58 -2.13 -5.21
CA GLY A 19 -1.60 -1.63 -3.82
C GLY A 19 -2.49 -2.48 -2.91
N TYR A 20 -3.67 -2.88 -3.42
CA TYR A 20 -4.58 -3.78 -2.72
C TYR A 20 -3.97 -5.18 -2.53
N ALA A 21 -3.35 -5.75 -3.57
CA ALA A 21 -2.65 -7.02 -3.50
C ALA A 21 -1.46 -6.98 -2.52
N ALA A 22 -0.67 -5.90 -2.53
CA ALA A 22 0.46 -5.73 -1.61
C ALA A 22 0.03 -5.67 -0.15
N HIS A 23 -1.11 -5.02 0.16
CA HIS A 23 -1.67 -5.01 1.50
C HIS A 23 -2.20 -6.39 1.94
N GLY A 24 -2.79 -7.16 1.02
CA GLY A 24 -3.21 -8.54 1.30
C GLY A 24 -2.05 -9.51 1.51
N PHE A 25 -0.89 -9.26 0.88
CA PHE A 25 0.24 -10.20 0.87
C PHE A 25 1.31 -9.94 1.94
N ALA A 26 1.54 -8.68 2.30
CA ALA A 26 2.37 -8.33 3.45
C ALA A 26 1.43 -7.83 4.54
N PRO A 27 1.24 -8.54 5.66
CA PRO A 27 0.57 -7.98 6.81
C PRO A 27 1.50 -6.89 7.36
N LEU A 28 1.42 -5.70 6.77
CA LEU A 28 2.11 -4.48 7.19
C LEU A 28 1.48 -4.04 8.51
N ARG A 29 1.76 -4.79 9.57
CA ARG A 29 1.14 -4.63 10.87
C ARG A 29 2.21 -4.33 11.93
N PRO A 30 1.85 -3.61 12.99
CA PRO A 30 2.69 -3.52 14.18
C PRO A 30 3.07 -4.92 14.69
N GLY A 31 4.35 -5.11 15.02
CA GLY A 31 4.90 -6.43 15.39
C GLY A 31 5.11 -7.39 14.22
N GLY A 32 5.06 -6.90 12.97
CA GLY A 32 5.46 -7.63 11.77
C GLY A 32 6.97 -7.91 11.72
N ASP A 33 7.37 -8.76 10.79
CA ASP A 33 8.78 -9.08 10.52
C ASP A 33 9.17 -8.40 9.20
N PRO A 34 9.90 -7.28 9.23
CA PRO A 34 10.20 -6.51 8.04
C PRO A 34 11.13 -7.26 7.08
N VAL A 35 11.82 -8.31 7.53
CA VAL A 35 12.60 -9.21 6.65
C VAL A 35 11.66 -10.09 5.84
N ARG A 36 10.72 -10.76 6.52
CA ARG A 36 9.75 -11.64 5.87
C ARG A 36 8.80 -10.85 4.97
N ASP A 37 8.40 -9.66 5.39
CA ASP A 37 7.52 -8.80 4.58
C ASP A 37 8.23 -8.27 3.34
N ALA A 38 9.52 -7.96 3.43
CA ALA A 38 10.33 -7.62 2.26
C ALA A 38 10.43 -8.80 1.26
N ALA A 39 10.61 -10.03 1.76
CA ALA A 39 10.62 -11.23 0.93
C ALA A 39 9.26 -11.48 0.24
N ARG A 40 8.15 -11.24 0.94
CA ARG A 40 6.79 -11.33 0.35
C ARG A 40 6.56 -10.28 -0.73
N LEU A 41 6.99 -9.04 -0.50
CA LEU A 41 6.92 -7.97 -1.50
C LEU A 41 7.77 -8.33 -2.74
N ARG A 42 8.94 -8.93 -2.55
CA ARG A 42 9.77 -9.42 -3.64
C ARG A 42 9.08 -10.53 -4.43
N ALA A 43 8.54 -11.54 -3.75
CA ALA A 43 7.80 -12.63 -4.41
C ALA A 43 6.58 -12.10 -5.19
N LEU A 44 5.87 -11.10 -4.67
CA LEU A 44 4.79 -10.42 -5.39
C LEU A 44 5.32 -9.71 -6.65
N ALA A 45 6.42 -8.95 -6.52
CA ALA A 45 7.04 -8.25 -7.65
C ALA A 45 7.54 -9.21 -8.73
N ASP A 46 8.09 -10.37 -8.33
CA ASP A 46 8.54 -11.43 -9.23
C ASP A 46 7.35 -12.07 -9.95
N GLY A 47 6.30 -12.45 -9.22
CA GLY A 47 5.09 -13.05 -9.81
C GLY A 47 4.34 -12.14 -10.79
N TYR A 48 4.40 -10.83 -10.58
CA TYR A 48 3.82 -9.83 -11.49
C TYR A 48 4.78 -9.41 -12.62
N GLY A 49 6.03 -9.90 -12.64
CA GLY A 49 7.02 -9.55 -13.64
C GLY A 49 7.40 -8.06 -13.62
N LEU A 50 7.46 -7.44 -12.43
CA LEU A 50 7.77 -6.02 -12.32
C LEU A 50 9.19 -5.71 -12.81
N ASP A 51 9.33 -4.62 -13.56
CA ASP A 51 10.63 -4.08 -13.96
C ASP A 51 11.35 -3.34 -12.80
N ALA A 52 12.62 -2.98 -12.98
CA ALA A 52 13.43 -2.31 -11.96
C ALA A 52 12.83 -0.96 -11.49
N HIS A 53 12.24 -0.20 -12.41
CA HIS A 53 11.62 1.08 -12.07
C HIS A 53 10.33 0.87 -11.25
N GLN A 54 9.51 -0.11 -11.62
CA GLN A 54 8.31 -0.49 -10.88
C GLN A 54 8.64 -1.02 -9.49
N ARG A 55 9.69 -1.84 -9.37
CA ARG A 55 10.23 -2.34 -8.09
C ARG A 55 10.70 -1.20 -7.20
N ALA A 56 11.43 -0.22 -7.75
CA ALA A 56 11.88 0.95 -7.00
C ALA A 56 10.70 1.81 -6.49
N ALA A 57 9.61 1.90 -7.27
CA ALA A 57 8.42 2.68 -6.89
C ALA A 57 7.51 1.96 -5.88
N LEU A 58 7.55 0.62 -5.83
CA LEU A 58 6.60 -0.19 -5.06
C LEU A 58 6.56 0.15 -3.56
N PRO A 59 7.67 0.34 -2.83
CA PRO A 59 7.62 0.69 -1.41
C PRO A 59 6.84 1.99 -1.12
N GLU A 60 7.03 3.02 -1.94
CA GLU A 60 6.31 4.28 -1.76
C GLU A 60 4.82 4.12 -2.10
N LEU A 61 4.52 3.40 -3.19
CA LEU A 61 3.13 3.10 -3.58
C LEU A 61 2.39 2.34 -2.48
N THR A 62 3.04 1.36 -1.85
CA THR A 62 2.50 0.62 -0.72
C THR A 62 2.21 1.55 0.47
N ALA A 63 3.15 2.42 0.82
CA ALA A 63 2.97 3.36 1.92
C ALA A 63 1.85 4.40 1.64
N GLU A 64 1.78 4.93 0.42
CA GLU A 64 0.71 5.83 -0.02
C GLU A 64 -0.65 5.15 0.01
N HIS A 65 -0.76 3.90 -0.45
CA HIS A 65 -2.01 3.16 -0.47
C HIS A 65 -2.60 3.00 0.93
N VAL A 66 -1.77 2.53 1.88
CA VAL A 66 -2.18 2.31 3.27
C VAL A 66 -2.57 3.63 3.96
N ARG A 67 -1.80 4.71 3.72
CA ARG A 67 -2.18 6.07 4.17
C ARG A 67 -3.49 6.56 3.55
N GLY A 68 -3.73 6.26 2.29
CA GLY A 68 -4.96 6.60 1.58
C GLY A 68 -6.18 5.95 2.22
N MET A 69 -6.09 4.67 2.59
CA MET A 69 -7.15 3.95 3.29
C MET A 69 -7.43 4.53 4.68
N HIS A 70 -6.39 4.88 5.45
CA HIS A 70 -6.57 5.58 6.72
C HIS A 70 -7.33 6.89 6.54
N ARG A 71 -6.92 7.73 5.58
CA ARG A 71 -7.59 9.00 5.28
C ARG A 71 -9.05 8.79 4.85
N LEU A 72 -9.31 7.80 4.00
CA LEU A 72 -10.66 7.46 3.55
C LEU A 72 -11.59 7.11 4.72
N LEU A 73 -11.09 6.38 5.72
CA LEU A 73 -11.85 6.02 6.91
C LEU A 73 -12.11 7.22 7.82
N VAL A 74 -11.10 8.05 8.09
CA VAL A 74 -11.23 9.26 8.91
C VAL A 74 -12.22 10.24 8.26
N ASP A 75 -12.04 10.49 6.97
CA ASP A 75 -12.88 11.39 6.18
C ASP A 75 -14.32 10.85 6.04
N GLY A 76 -14.46 9.55 5.84
CA GLY A 76 -15.75 8.86 5.84
C GLY A 76 -16.49 8.98 7.17
N ALA A 77 -15.79 8.81 8.29
CA ALA A 77 -16.35 9.00 9.62
C ALA A 77 -16.77 10.46 9.87
N ARG A 78 -15.91 11.42 9.51
CA ARG A 78 -16.18 12.86 9.69
C ARG A 78 -17.47 13.31 9.02
N HIS A 79 -17.82 12.71 7.89
CA HIS A 79 -18.98 13.10 7.08
C HIS A 79 -20.11 12.05 7.09
N GLY A 80 -20.04 11.03 7.94
CA GLY A 80 -21.05 9.97 8.02
C GLY A 80 -21.19 9.10 6.75
N ARG A 81 -20.20 9.09 5.85
CA ARG A 81 -20.28 8.36 4.58
C ARG A 81 -20.07 6.86 4.79
N GLN A 82 -21.04 6.07 4.36
CA GLN A 82 -20.97 4.61 4.40
C GLN A 82 -20.25 4.04 3.16
N PRO A 83 -19.57 2.88 3.28
CA PRO A 83 -19.40 2.05 4.48
C PRO A 83 -18.30 2.53 5.44
N TRP A 84 -17.55 3.57 5.07
CA TRP A 84 -16.32 4.01 5.73
C TRP A 84 -16.53 4.46 7.19
N ALA A 85 -17.61 5.18 7.47
CA ALA A 85 -17.96 5.61 8.82
C ALA A 85 -18.16 4.41 9.77
N ARG A 86 -18.87 3.37 9.32
CA ARG A 86 -19.04 2.13 10.11
C ARG A 86 -17.71 1.41 10.32
N LEU A 87 -16.86 1.33 9.31
CA LEU A 87 -15.56 0.69 9.43
C LEU A 87 -14.64 1.46 10.39
N HIS A 88 -14.66 2.79 10.36
CA HIS A 88 -13.95 3.62 11.32
C HIS A 88 -14.43 3.39 12.75
N ALA A 89 -15.75 3.40 12.99
CA ALA A 89 -16.33 3.15 14.31
C ALA A 89 -15.97 1.76 14.89
N ARG A 90 -15.68 0.79 14.03
CA ARG A 90 -15.18 -0.55 14.42
C ARG A 90 -13.66 -0.61 14.66
N GLY A 91 -12.97 0.53 14.64
CA GLY A 91 -11.54 0.63 14.94
C GLY A 91 -10.60 0.36 13.76
N HIS A 92 -11.11 0.16 12.54
CA HIS A 92 -10.24 -0.15 11.39
C HIS A 92 -9.25 0.99 11.07
N ALA A 93 -9.58 2.24 11.38
CA ALA A 93 -8.68 3.37 11.12
C ALA A 93 -7.34 3.21 11.87
N ALA A 94 -7.36 2.73 13.11
CA ALA A 94 -6.14 2.49 13.90
C ALA A 94 -5.23 1.45 13.23
N TYR A 95 -5.81 0.38 12.69
CA TYR A 95 -5.06 -0.62 11.93
C TYR A 95 -4.36 -0.01 10.71
N TRP A 96 -5.09 0.78 9.91
CA TRP A 96 -4.52 1.42 8.72
C TRP A 96 -3.49 2.50 9.04
N ALA A 97 -3.66 3.23 10.16
CA ALA A 97 -2.66 4.18 10.63
C ALA A 97 -1.35 3.45 11.00
N ALA A 98 -1.45 2.40 11.82
CA ALA A 98 -0.27 1.67 12.26
C ALA A 98 0.43 0.92 11.11
N ALA A 99 -0.34 0.46 10.12
CA ALA A 99 0.21 -0.10 8.89
C ALA A 99 0.97 0.94 8.05
N ALA A 100 0.47 2.19 8.00
CA ALA A 100 1.12 3.27 7.29
C ALA A 100 2.46 3.64 7.93
N ASP A 101 2.50 3.67 9.26
CA ASP A 101 3.71 3.95 10.03
C ASP A 101 4.76 2.84 9.80
N TYR A 102 4.35 1.58 9.85
CA TYR A 102 5.21 0.43 9.56
C TYR A 102 5.79 0.49 8.13
N ALA A 103 4.93 0.74 7.13
CA ALA A 103 5.36 0.83 5.73
C ALA A 103 6.36 1.98 5.51
N ALA A 104 6.15 3.12 6.17
CA ALA A 104 7.06 4.26 6.11
C ALA A 104 8.41 3.94 6.78
N ALA A 105 8.39 3.34 7.98
CA ALA A 105 9.58 3.02 8.76
C ALA A 105 10.51 2.00 8.05
N HIS A 106 9.94 1.07 7.30
CA HIS A 106 10.70 -0.01 6.65
C HIS A 106 10.91 0.17 5.14
N ARG A 107 10.56 1.34 4.60
CA ARG A 107 10.63 1.64 3.16
C ARG A 107 11.99 1.34 2.52
N GLY A 108 13.08 1.70 3.20
CA GLY A 108 14.45 1.43 2.72
C GLY A 108 14.76 -0.07 2.63
N ARG A 109 14.29 -0.87 3.60
CA ARG A 109 14.47 -2.32 3.60
C ARG A 109 13.69 -2.98 2.47
N PHE A 110 12.47 -2.53 2.22
CA PHE A 110 11.66 -3.03 1.12
C PHE A 110 12.30 -2.70 -0.23
N ALA A 111 12.80 -1.47 -0.40
CA ALA A 111 13.53 -1.07 -1.60
C ALA A 111 14.75 -1.96 -1.85
N ALA A 112 15.56 -2.21 -0.82
CA ALA A 112 16.75 -3.07 -0.93
C ALA A 112 16.40 -4.50 -1.39
N ALA A 113 15.37 -5.13 -0.80
CA ALA A 113 14.96 -6.48 -1.19
C ALA A 113 14.36 -6.54 -2.61
N LEU A 114 13.67 -5.48 -3.03
CA LEU A 114 13.04 -5.40 -4.35
C LEU A 114 14.04 -5.18 -5.48
N LEU A 115 15.21 -4.61 -5.18
CA LEU A 115 16.26 -4.28 -6.15
C LEU A 115 17.46 -5.23 -6.13
N ALA A 116 17.46 -6.19 -5.20
CA ALA A 116 18.46 -7.25 -5.11
C ALA A 116 18.39 -8.27 -6.26
#